data_AF-A0A1V9E3W3-F1
#
_entry.id   AF-A0A1V9E3W3-F1
#
_cell.length_a   1.000
_cell.length_b   1.000
_cell.length_c   1.000
_cell.angle_alpha   90.00
_cell.angle_beta   90.00
_cell.angle_gamma   90.00
#
_symmetry.space_group_name_H-M   'P 1'
#
loop_
_entity.id
_entity.type
_entity.pdbx_description
1 polymer ?
#
loop_
_entity_poly.entity_id
_entity_poly.type
_entity_poly.pdbx_seq_one_letter_code
_entity_poly.pdbx_strand_id
1 'polypeptide(L)'
;MAYPITQTKMLVNSVNTSTTVSLVEGMQVAKVSFLNAAGQVGQITLSPLQPQAENVEFKTGTQTVKIALIKFAAQFGFDNGKVTVSGDATDQEGKNDSPFNKEIANWS
;
A
#
# COMPACT_ATOMS: atom_id res chain seq x y z
N MET A 1 13.09 -17.63 0.65
CA MET A 1 12.05 -17.12 1.59
C MET A 1 10.73 -17.84 1.35
N ALA A 2 9.87 -17.95 2.37
CA ALA A 2 8.52 -18.51 2.21
C ALA A 2 7.51 -17.38 2.04
N TYR A 3 6.72 -17.44 0.96
CA TYR A 3 5.56 -16.57 0.76
C TYR A 3 4.34 -17.17 1.48
N PRO A 4 3.40 -16.33 1.97
CA PRO A 4 3.35 -14.88 1.81
C PRO A 4 4.23 -14.11 2.82
N ILE A 5 4.65 -12.91 2.43
CA ILE A 5 5.34 -11.95 3.30
C ILE A 5 4.37 -10.82 3.62
N THR A 6 4.17 -10.51 4.90
CA THR A 6 3.31 -9.40 5.34
C THR A 6 4.12 -8.36 6.11
N GLN A 7 3.97 -7.09 5.74
CA GLN A 7 4.59 -5.95 6.42
C GLN A 7 3.56 -4.87 6.67
N THR A 8 3.69 -4.21 7.83
CA THR A 8 2.80 -3.11 8.21
C THR A 8 3.60 -1.84 8.46
N LYS A 9 3.12 -0.71 7.94
CA LYS A 9 3.80 0.58 8.10
C LYS A 9 2.81 1.74 8.22
N MET A 10 3.08 2.65 9.16
CA MET A 10 2.32 3.89 9.30
C MET A 10 2.70 4.88 8.19
N LEU A 11 1.70 5.44 7.53
CA LEU A 11 1.87 6.50 6.53
C LEU A 11 1.93 7.87 7.20
N VAL A 12 0.77 8.29 7.73
CA VAL A 12 0.48 9.61 8.29
C VAL A 12 -0.92 9.61 8.92
N ASN A 13 -1.24 10.52 9.83
CA ASN A 13 -2.60 10.74 10.36
C ASN A 13 -3.31 9.47 10.86
N SER A 14 -2.55 8.58 11.51
CA SER A 14 -2.99 7.27 12.01
C SER A 14 -3.48 6.30 10.93
N VAL A 15 -3.17 6.57 9.66
CA VAL A 15 -3.37 5.64 8.55
C VAL A 15 -2.17 4.69 8.48
N ASN A 16 -2.46 3.41 8.64
CA ASN A 16 -1.51 2.32 8.49
C ASN A 16 -1.71 1.63 7.13
N THR A 17 -0.64 1.05 6.62
CA THR A 17 -0.67 0.14 5.48
C THR A 17 -0.34 -1.26 5.93
N SER A 18 -1.12 -2.24 5.50
CA SER A 18 -0.77 -3.65 5.60
C SER A 18 -0.54 -4.18 4.19
N THR A 19 0.70 -4.50 3.88
CA THR A 19 1.13 -5.00 2.57
C THR A 19 1.42 -6.48 2.68
N THR A 20 0.71 -7.31 1.93
CA THR A 20 0.95 -8.75 1.83
C THR A 20 1.38 -9.09 0.41
N VAL A 21 2.58 -9.65 0.26
CA VAL A 21 3.11 -10.15 -1.00
C VAL A 21 2.95 -11.65 -1.03
N SER A 22 2.29 -12.18 -2.06
CA SER A 22 2.01 -13.62 -2.23
C SER A 22 2.46 -14.11 -3.61
N LEU A 23 2.73 -15.41 -3.72
CA LEU A 23 2.90 -16.07 -5.03
C LEU A 23 1.55 -16.62 -5.50
N VAL A 24 1.07 -16.14 -6.63
CA VAL A 24 -0.15 -16.61 -7.32
C VAL A 24 0.28 -17.09 -8.69
N GLU A 25 0.12 -18.39 -8.97
CA GLU A 25 0.49 -19.00 -10.26
C GLU A 25 1.95 -18.70 -10.69
N GLY A 26 2.86 -18.68 -9.71
CA GLY A 26 4.29 -18.40 -9.96
C GLY A 26 4.60 -16.90 -10.17
N MET A 27 3.66 -16.00 -9.89
CA MET A 27 3.84 -14.55 -9.96
C MET A 27 3.68 -13.90 -8.59
N GLN A 28 4.53 -12.93 -8.26
CA GLN A 28 4.33 -12.12 -7.06
C GLN A 28 3.20 -11.11 -7.24
N VAL A 29 2.29 -11.08 -6.28
CA VAL A 29 1.17 -10.14 -6.20
C VAL A 29 1.24 -9.43 -4.85
N ALA A 30 1.23 -8.10 -4.87
CA ALA A 30 1.21 -7.28 -3.66
C ALA A 30 -0.19 -6.76 -3.40
N LYS A 31 -0.77 -7.16 -2.26
CA LYS A 31 -2.05 -6.66 -1.75
C LYS A 31 -1.78 -5.64 -0.66
N VAL A 32 -2.15 -4.39 -0.91
CA VAL A 32 -1.91 -3.25 -0.01
C VAL A 32 -3.26 -2.80 0.54
N SER A 33 -3.43 -2.90 1.85
CA SER A 33 -4.65 -2.46 2.54
C SER A 33 -4.32 -1.21 3.35
N PHE A 34 -5.14 -0.17 3.20
CA PHE A 34 -5.05 1.07 3.98
C PHE A 34 -6.03 0.97 5.15
N LEU A 35 -5.51 1.12 6.36
CA LEU A 35 -6.22 0.86 7.61
C LEU A 35 -6.19 2.13 8.47
N ASN A 36 -7.28 2.41 9.17
CA ASN A 36 -7.34 3.40 10.23
C ASN A 36 -7.90 2.76 11.52
N ALA A 37 -8.19 3.56 12.54
CA ALA A 37 -8.74 3.06 13.80
C ALA A 37 -10.13 2.41 13.67
N ALA A 38 -10.91 2.80 12.64
CA ALA A 38 -12.25 2.27 12.38
C ALA A 38 -12.23 1.00 11.49
N GLY A 39 -11.11 0.70 10.83
CA GLY A 39 -10.95 -0.48 9.98
C GLY A 39 -10.29 -0.16 8.64
N GLN A 40 -10.66 -0.91 7.60
CA GLN A 40 -10.10 -0.75 6.27
C GLN A 40 -10.73 0.43 5.53
N VAL A 41 -9.88 1.36 5.08
CA VAL A 41 -10.25 2.52 4.26
C VAL A 41 -10.32 2.13 2.78
N GLY A 42 -9.37 1.32 2.33
CA GLY A 42 -9.25 0.94 0.92
C GLY A 42 -8.21 -0.14 0.72
N GLN A 43 -8.15 -0.67 -0.50
CA GLN A 43 -7.22 -1.73 -0.85
C GLN A 43 -6.84 -1.64 -2.32
N ILE A 44 -5.56 -1.85 -2.62
CA ILE A 44 -5.01 -1.94 -3.97
C ILE A 44 -4.30 -3.29 -4.11
N THR A 45 -4.49 -3.94 -5.24
CA THR A 45 -3.73 -5.13 -5.62
C THR A 45 -2.85 -4.79 -6.81
N LEU A 46 -1.55 -4.99 -6.66
CA LEU A 46 -0.55 -4.81 -7.71
C LEU A 46 -0.05 -6.18 -8.15
N SER A 47 -0.06 -6.41 -9.45
CA SER A 47 0.42 -7.63 -10.08
C SER A 47 1.58 -7.28 -11.02
N PRO A 48 2.32 -8.27 -11.55
CA PRO A 48 3.39 -7.97 -12.51
C PRO A 48 2.87 -7.29 -13.78
N LEU A 49 1.61 -7.54 -14.15
CA LEU A 49 0.95 -6.90 -15.30
C LEU A 49 0.56 -5.44 -14.99
N GLN A 50 0.26 -5.14 -13.73
CA GLN A 50 -0.05 -3.79 -13.27
C GLN A 50 0.82 -3.45 -12.06
N PRO A 51 2.10 -3.09 -12.31
CA PRO A 51 3.07 -2.86 -11.25
C PRO A 51 2.87 -1.50 -10.58
N GLN A 52 1.95 -0.67 -11.08
CA GLN A 52 1.67 0.65 -10.51
C GLN A 52 0.18 1.00 -10.57
N ALA A 53 -0.25 1.81 -9.62
CA ALA A 53 -1.55 2.47 -9.63
C ALA A 53 -1.38 3.94 -9.23
N GLU A 54 -2.16 4.82 -9.86
CA GLU A 54 -2.03 6.27 -9.76
C GLU A 54 -3.42 6.92 -9.61
N ASN A 55 -3.46 8.10 -8.99
CA ASN A 55 -4.67 8.91 -8.84
C ASN A 55 -5.86 8.13 -8.22
N VAL A 56 -5.58 7.32 -7.20
CA VAL A 56 -6.61 6.52 -6.49
C VAL A 56 -7.04 7.25 -5.24
N GLU A 57 -8.35 7.42 -5.04
CA GLU A 57 -8.91 8.03 -3.83
C GLU A 57 -9.79 7.04 -3.09
N PHE A 58 -9.57 6.91 -1.78
CA PHE A 58 -10.41 6.13 -0.88
C PHE A 58 -11.02 7.03 0.19
N LYS A 59 -12.31 6.81 0.47
CA LYS A 59 -13.05 7.54 1.51
C LYS A 59 -13.79 6.55 2.40
N THR A 60 -13.65 6.72 3.71
CA THR A 60 -14.45 6.00 4.71
C THR A 60 -14.83 6.96 5.82
N GLY A 61 -16.13 7.13 6.06
CA GLY A 61 -16.62 8.23 6.88
C GLY A 61 -16.13 9.58 6.34
N THR A 62 -15.50 10.38 7.20
CA THR A 62 -14.89 11.68 6.88
C THR A 62 -13.43 11.59 6.43
N GLN A 63 -12.73 10.48 6.73
CA GLN A 63 -11.32 10.33 6.39
C GLN A 63 -11.13 9.96 4.91
N THR A 64 -10.14 10.59 4.28
CA THR A 64 -9.78 10.41 2.88
C THR A 64 -8.30 10.07 2.75
N VAL A 65 -7.99 9.08 1.92
CA VAL A 65 -6.62 8.73 1.51
C VAL A 65 -6.53 8.87 0.00
N LYS A 66 -5.64 9.73 -0.48
CA LYS A 66 -5.35 9.96 -1.90
C LYS A 66 -4.00 9.38 -2.22
N ILE A 67 -3.95 8.44 -3.13
CA ILE A 67 -2.73 7.83 -3.64
C ILE A 67 -2.37 8.53 -4.94
N ALA A 68 -1.27 9.27 -4.93
CA ALA A 68 -0.70 9.82 -6.14
C ALA A 68 -0.06 8.71 -6.97
N LEU A 69 0.77 7.87 -6.34
CA LEU A 69 1.44 6.74 -6.97
C LEU A 69 1.69 5.64 -5.93
N ILE A 70 1.36 4.40 -6.28
CA ILE A 70 1.86 3.21 -5.62
C ILE A 70 2.58 2.34 -6.65
N LYS A 71 3.78 1.86 -6.30
CA LYS A 71 4.63 1.09 -7.21
C LYS A 71 5.12 -0.18 -6.53
N PHE A 72 4.94 -1.29 -7.21
CA PHE A 72 5.48 -2.60 -6.90
C PHE A 72 6.68 -2.85 -7.83
N ALA A 73 7.84 -3.15 -7.25
CA ALA A 73 9.04 -3.48 -7.99
C ALA A 73 9.65 -4.75 -7.40
N ALA A 74 9.91 -5.74 -8.25
CA ALA A 74 10.53 -6.99 -7.87
C ALA A 74 11.60 -7.39 -8.87
N GLN A 75 12.67 -8.01 -8.37
CA GLN A 75 13.71 -8.59 -9.19
C GLN A 75 13.20 -9.87 -9.86
N PHE A 76 13.70 -10.16 -11.06
CA PHE A 76 13.55 -11.46 -11.69
C PHE A 76 14.00 -12.58 -10.74
N GLY A 77 13.20 -13.63 -10.63
CA GLY A 77 13.44 -14.73 -9.66
C GLY A 77 12.79 -14.53 -8.30
N PHE A 78 12.15 -13.39 -8.04
CA PHE A 78 11.33 -13.13 -6.83
C PHE A 78 12.12 -13.05 -5.51
N ASP A 79 13.44 -12.93 -5.58
CA ASP A 79 14.31 -12.91 -4.39
C ASP A 79 14.22 -11.56 -3.67
N ASN A 80 14.30 -10.45 -4.41
CA ASN A 80 14.27 -9.11 -3.86
C ASN A 80 13.10 -8.29 -4.41
N GLY A 81 12.54 -7.41 -3.59
CA GLY A 81 11.58 -6.42 -4.07
C GLY A 81 11.10 -5.46 -3.01
N LYS A 82 10.28 -4.50 -3.43
CA LYS A 82 9.72 -3.46 -2.58
C LYS A 82 8.41 -2.91 -3.11
N VAL A 83 7.63 -2.32 -2.21
CA VAL A 83 6.44 -1.53 -2.52
C VAL A 83 6.61 -0.13 -1.94
N THR A 84 6.46 0.89 -2.78
CA THR A 84 6.50 2.30 -2.38
C THR A 84 5.17 2.97 -2.66
N VAL A 85 4.73 3.85 -1.77
CA VAL A 85 3.50 4.62 -1.91
C VAL A 85 3.74 6.08 -1.60
N SER A 86 3.17 6.97 -2.41
CA SER A 86 3.12 8.40 -2.16
C SER A 86 1.74 8.96 -2.41
N GLY A 87 1.41 10.02 -1.67
CA GLY A 87 0.10 10.65 -1.72
C GLY A 87 -0.16 11.49 -0.49
N ASP A 88 -1.43 11.63 -0.15
CA ASP A 88 -1.93 12.54 0.88
C ASP A 88 -3.03 11.84 1.69
N ALA A 89 -3.14 12.12 2.98
CA ALA A 89 -4.23 11.60 3.79
C ALA A 89 -4.69 12.62 4.84
N THR A 90 -6.01 12.66 5.06
CA THR A 90 -6.62 13.49 6.09
C THR A 90 -6.65 12.79 7.46
N ASP A 91 -6.87 13.56 8.52
CA ASP A 91 -7.16 13.04 9.85
C ASP A 91 -8.56 12.39 9.94
N GLN A 92 -8.93 11.92 11.12
CA GLN A 92 -10.23 11.26 11.36
C GLN A 92 -11.42 12.21 11.14
N GLU A 93 -11.23 13.53 11.25
CA GLU A 93 -12.29 14.52 11.00
C GLU A 93 -12.39 14.90 9.51
N GLY A 94 -11.56 14.32 8.65
CA GLY A 94 -11.47 14.71 7.25
C GLY A 94 -10.72 16.03 7.03
N LYS A 95 -9.98 16.50 8.04
CA LYS A 95 -9.22 17.75 8.03
C LYS A 95 -7.72 17.46 7.96
N ASN A 96 -6.92 18.53 7.92
CA ASN A 96 -5.46 18.48 8.03
C ASN A 96 -4.81 17.50 7.03
N ASP A 97 -5.01 17.77 5.74
CA ASP A 97 -4.38 16.98 4.68
C ASP A 97 -2.86 17.02 4.82
N SER A 98 -2.22 15.85 4.80
CA SER A 98 -0.79 15.70 5.05
C SER A 98 -0.16 14.73 4.07
N PRO A 99 0.92 15.15 3.37
CA PRO A 99 1.57 14.31 2.38
C PRO A 99 2.38 13.19 3.04
N PHE A 100 2.51 12.08 2.33
CA PHE A 100 3.38 10.98 2.68
C PHE A 100 4.10 10.41 1.44
N ASN A 101 5.31 9.90 1.67
CA ASN A 101 6.05 9.09 0.71
C ASN A 101 6.82 8.03 1.50
N LYS A 102 6.44 6.75 1.35
CA LYS A 102 6.91 5.65 2.20
C LYS A 102 7.14 4.38 1.39
N GLU A 103 8.24 3.69 1.66
CA GLU A 103 8.38 2.27 1.34
C GLU A 103 7.59 1.45 2.35
N ILE A 104 6.54 0.74 1.93
CA ILE A 104 5.59 0.04 2.82
C ILE A 104 5.81 -1.48 2.87
N ALA A 105 6.64 -2.00 1.98
CA ALA A 105 7.17 -3.35 2.05
C ALA A 105 8.55 -3.43 1.39
N ASN A 106 9.44 -4.26 1.93
CA ASN A 106 10.70 -4.66 1.30
C ASN A 106 11.02 -6.13 1.63
N TRP A 107 11.68 -6.86 0.74
CA TRP A 107 12.14 -8.22 1.02
C TRP A 107 13.39 -8.54 0.21
N SER A 108 14.18 -9.48 0.73
CA SER A 108 15.46 -9.94 0.18
C SER A 108 15.83 -11.35 0.60
#